data_AF-A0A2N2J6G0-F1
#
_entry.id   AF-A0A2N2J6G0-F1
#
_cell.length_a   1.000
_cell.length_b   1.000
_cell.length_c   1.000
_cell.angle_alpha   90.00
_cell.angle_beta   90.00
_cell.angle_gamma   90.00
#
_symmetry.space_group_name_H-M   'P 1'
#
loop_
_entity.id
_entity.type
_entity.pdbx_description
1 polymer ?
#
loop_
_entity_poly.entity_id
_entity_poly.type
_entity_poly.pdbx_seq_one_letter_code
_entity_poly.pdbx_strand_id
1 'polypeptide(L)' 'MRKYSWEWKQKQRKWVEKHTRMNGESYWTIHYIQNDIEYSNGEYFTEKSAEEDLKNYNI' A
#
# COMPACT_ATOMS: atom_id res chain seq x y z
N MET A 1 -7.01 0.80 -15.02
CA MET A 1 -7.77 -0.20 -14.23
C MET A 1 -7.37 -0.02 -12.77
N ARG A 2 -8.31 0.20 -11.84
CA ARG A 2 -7.97 0.20 -10.40
C ARG A 2 -7.59 -1.24 -10.03
N LYS A 3 -6.38 -1.44 -9.49
CA LYS A 3 -5.85 -2.78 -9.17
C LYS A 3 -6.67 -3.50 -8.10
N TYR A 4 -7.34 -2.73 -7.23
CA TYR A 4 -8.16 -3.23 -6.14
C TYR A 4 -9.55 -2.58 -6.17
N SER A 5 -10.61 -3.37 -5.95
CA SER A 5 -11.97 -2.84 -5.75
C SER A 5 -12.07 -2.16 -4.38
N TRP A 6 -12.99 -1.20 -4.25
CA TRP A 6 -13.24 -0.55 -2.95
C TRP A 6 -13.67 -1.56 -1.88
N GLU A 7 -14.49 -2.54 -2.24
CA GLU A 7 -14.92 -3.62 -1.35
C GLU A 7 -13.74 -4.46 -0.84
N TRP A 8 -12.77 -4.76 -1.71
CA TRP A 8 -11.57 -5.50 -1.31
C TRP A 8 -10.72 -4.67 -0.34
N LYS A 9 -10.50 -3.39 -0.63
CA LYS A 9 -9.75 -2.48 0.25
C LYS A 9 -10.40 -2.39 1.63
N GLN A 10 -11.73 -2.24 1.69
CA GLN A 10 -12.48 -2.20 2.95
C GLN A 10 -12.36 -3.50 3.76
N LYS A 11 -12.36 -4.65 3.09
CA LYS A 11 -12.19 -5.96 3.75
C LYS A 11 -10.77 -6.16 4.29
N GLN A 12 -9.76 -5.83 3.47
CA GLN A 12 -8.36 -6.07 3.80
C GLN A 12 -7.80 -5.04 4.80
N ARG A 13 -8.30 -3.80 4.75
CA ARG A 13 -7.88 -2.62 5.50
C ARG A 13 -6.42 -2.17 5.33
N LYS A 14 -5.49 -3.02 4.91
CA LYS A 14 -4.10 -2.65 4.63
C LYS A 14 -3.46 -3.54 3.57
N TRP A 15 -2.68 -2.97 2.66
CA TRP A 15 -2.04 -3.70 1.56
C TRP A 15 -0.78 -2.99 1.07
N VAL A 16 0.06 -3.70 0.33
CA VAL A 16 1.20 -3.12 -0.38
C VAL A 16 0.80 -2.85 -1.83
N GLU A 17 1.12 -1.66 -2.34
CA GLU A 17 0.85 -1.27 -3.72
C GLU A 17 2.12 -0.78 -4.42
N LYS A 18 2.27 -1.16 -5.68
CA LYS A 18 3.37 -0.71 -6.53
C LYS A 18 2.97 0.58 -7.22
N HIS A 19 3.84 1.57 -7.12
CA HIS A 19 3.74 2.86 -7.79
C HIS A 19 4.90 3.04 -8.75
N THR A 20 4.69 3.92 -9.72
CA THR A 20 5.71 4.30 -10.69
C THR A 20 5.79 5.82 -10.69
N ARG A 21 6.99 6.35 -10.44
CA ARG A 21 7.27 7.79 -10.53
C ARG A 21 7.23 8.25 -11.98
N MET A 22 7.14 9.56 -12.18
CA MET A 22 7.17 10.17 -13.52
C MET A 22 8.46 9.87 -14.30
N ASN A 23 9.58 9.62 -13.60
CA ASN A 23 10.86 9.24 -14.20
C ASN A 23 10.95 7.73 -14.55
N GLY A 24 9.89 6.95 -14.31
CA GLY A 24 9.85 5.51 -14.58
C GLY A 24 10.33 4.62 -13.43
N GLU A 25 10.84 5.19 -12.33
CA GLU A 25 11.25 4.40 -11.17
C GLU A 25 10.04 3.79 -10.47
N SER A 26 10.12 2.47 -10.25
CA SER A 26 9.12 1.73 -9.50
C SER A 26 9.45 1.76 -8.01
N TYR A 27 8.44 2.01 -7.18
CA TYR A 27 8.54 1.89 -5.73
C TYR A 27 7.29 1.23 -5.18
N TRP A 28 7.38 0.77 -3.94
CA TRP A 28 6.28 0.14 -3.22
C TRP A 28 5.88 1.02 -2.05
N THR A 29 4.61 1.05 -1.72
CA THR A 29 4.07 1.84 -0.61
C THR A 29 3.04 1.02 0.14
N ILE A 30 2.98 1.21 1.45
CA ILE A 30 1.96 0.60 2.30
C ILE A 30 0.73 1.48 2.27
N HIS A 31 -0.40 0.92 1.86
CA HIS A 31 -1.70 1.55 1.97
C HIS A 31 -2.47 0.96 3.13
N TYR A 32 -3.28 1.79 3.77
CA TYR A 32 -4.17 1.35 4.82
C TYR A 32 -5.39 2.25 4.97
N ILE A 33 -6.45 1.71 5.55
CA ILE A 33 -7.69 2.39 5.86
C ILE A 33 -7.77 2.56 7.37
N GLN A 34 -7.92 3.80 7.81
CA GLN A 34 -8.20 4.16 9.20
C GLN A 34 -9.36 5.15 9.22
N ASN A 35 -10.40 4.85 10.02
CA ASN A 35 -11.64 5.63 10.05
C ASN A 35 -12.24 5.89 8.65
N ASP A 36 -12.31 4.84 7.81
CA ASP A 36 -12.80 4.88 6.42
C ASP A 36 -12.03 5.79 5.45
N ILE A 37 -10.88 6.30 5.88
CA ILE A 37 -9.99 7.14 5.06
C ILE A 37 -8.77 6.31 4.67
N GLU A 38 -8.44 6.33 3.38
CA GLU A 38 -7.23 5.68 2.85
C GLU A 38 -6.01 6.58 3.07
N TYR A 39 -4.97 6.01 3.67
CA TYR A 39 -3.66 6.59 3.86
C TYR A 39 -2.61 5.72 3.17
N SER A 40 -1.46 6.33 2.90
CA SER A 40 -0.30 5.67 2.32
C SER A 40 0.95 6.08 3.08
N ASN A 41 1.80 5.14 3.45
CA ASN A 41 3.06 5.42 4.13
C ASN A 41 4.23 4.61 3.59
N GLY A 42 5.41 5.22 3.65
CA GLY A 42 6.67 4.63 3.24
C GLY A 42 6.86 4.53 1.72
N GLU A 43 8.12 4.52 1.31
CA GLU A 43 8.54 4.23 -0.05
C GLU A 43 9.65 3.16 0.02
N TYR A 44 9.39 2.02 -0.61
CA TYR A 44 10.25 0.85 -0.53
C TYR A 44 10.72 0.44 -1.92
N PHE A 45 11.97 0.01 -2.03
CA PHE A 45 12.53 -0.48 -3.30
C PHE A 45 12.00 -1.86 -3.69
N THR A 46 11.57 -2.68 -2.73
CA THR A 46 11.07 -4.04 -2.99
C THR A 46 9.73 -4.27 -2.30
N GLU A 47 8.90 -5.13 -2.89
CA GLU A 47 7.61 -5.54 -2.32
C GLU A 47 7.81 -6.18 -0.95
N LYS A 48 8.83 -7.05 -0.84
CA LYS A 48 9.14 -7.79 0.39
C LYS A 48 9.44 -6.86 1.57
N SER A 49 10.21 -5.78 1.37
CA SER A 49 10.50 -4.86 2.48
C SER A 49 9.25 -4.07 2.90
N ALA A 50 8.40 -3.71 1.95
CA ALA A 50 7.09 -3.11 2.26
C ALA A 50 6.17 -4.08 3.01
N GLU A 51 6.15 -5.37 2.64
CA GLU A 51 5.35 -6.40 3.33
C GLU A 51 5.86 -6.72 4.74
N GLU A 52 7.18 -6.74 4.94
CA GLU A 52 7.78 -6.90 6.26
C GLU A 52 7.37 -5.74 7.17
N ASP A 53 7.40 -4.51 6.66
CA ASP A 53 7.01 -3.36 7.46
C ASP A 53 5.49 -3.30 7.67
N LEU A 54 4.66 -3.70 6.68
CA LEU A 54 3.21 -3.84 6.81
C LEU A 54 2.79 -4.73 8.00
N LYS A 55 3.60 -5.74 8.36
CA LYS A 55 3.35 -6.60 9.54
C LYS A 55 3.52 -5.83 10.85
N ASN A 56 4.38 -4.81 10.88
CA ASN A 56 4.61 -3.96 12.05
C ASN A 56 3.49 -2.91 12.23
N TYR A 57 2.76 -2.57 11.16
CA TYR A 57 1.61 -1.67 11.25
C TYR A 57 0.43 -2.35 11.95
N ASN A 58 0.22 -2.03 13.23
CA ASN A 58 -1.01 -2.33 13.96
C ASN A 58 -2.01 -1.20 13.70
N ILE A 59 -2.98 -1.45 12.83
CA ILE A 59 -3.99 -0.50 12.34
C ILE A 59 -5.37 -1.06 12.65
#